data_AF-A0A7W8YDA8-F1
#
_entry.id   AF-A0A7W8YDA8-F1
#
_cell.length_a   1.000
_cell.length_b   1.000
_cell.length_c   1.000
_cell.angle_alpha   90.00
_cell.angle_beta   90.00
_cell.angle_gamma   90.00
#
_symmetry.space_group_name_H-M   'P 1'
#
loop_
_entity.id
_entity.type
_entity.pdbx_description
1 polymer ?
#
loop_
_entity_poly.entity_id
_entity_poly.type
_entity_poly.pdbx_seq_one_letter_code
_entity_poly.pdbx_strand_id
1 'polypeptide(L)'
;MVTVAEWEKHCARVTEEMSEYVQQFATPLSMSEQPGSGTAWGSGTYLAGPELTWILTAEHVISNVPSGGRLAHLPEDGAEYNAAFGTPAMAAWPIDAAALPIYPDKKFLPPAKKILPISFVDNCYSPVDEELLFWYGFPGYRAERNDPRQRHQLIESHFNHMTIRGKPMLSQALKDNVQISASNFDPSVHVAVHYPIAATRATDGQLIALPNAAGMSGSALWDTKFLACALEGRPWSPKLARVCGVVWAVFDNPDVVFVTKIEHVRKGLAGVF
;
A
#
# COMPACT_ATOMS: atom_id res chain seq x y z
N MET A 1 -6.29 32.15 -0.28
CA MET A 1 -6.31 31.24 0.89
C MET A 1 -7.48 30.29 0.69
N VAL A 2 -7.23 28.99 0.74
CA VAL A 2 -8.28 27.96 0.66
C VAL A 2 -8.94 27.87 2.04
N THR A 3 -10.27 27.86 2.09
CA THR A 3 -11.01 27.65 3.34
C THR A 3 -10.96 26.18 3.78
N VAL A 4 -11.24 25.89 5.06
CA VAL A 4 -11.31 24.51 5.56
C VAL A 4 -12.31 23.67 4.76
N ALA A 5 -13.50 24.21 4.50
CA ALA A 5 -14.54 23.50 3.75
C ALA A 5 -14.13 23.22 2.28
N GLU A 6 -13.42 24.16 1.63
CA GLU A 6 -12.87 23.92 0.29
C GLU A 6 -11.78 22.86 0.30
N TRP A 7 -10.91 22.87 1.32
CA TRP A 7 -9.88 21.86 1.49
C TRP A 7 -10.47 20.46 1.70
N GLU A 8 -11.48 20.33 2.57
CA GLU A 8 -12.20 19.07 2.79
C GLU A 8 -12.83 18.54 1.50
N LYS A 9 -13.43 19.42 0.70
CA LYS A 9 -13.98 19.06 -0.61
C LYS A 9 -12.89 18.58 -1.58
N HIS A 10 -11.70 19.20 -1.56
CA HIS A 10 -10.56 18.74 -2.34
C HIS A 10 -10.08 17.36 -1.88
N CYS A 11 -9.92 17.14 -0.58
CA CYS A 11 -9.54 15.84 -0.03
C CYS A 11 -10.55 14.75 -0.37
N ALA A 12 -11.86 15.02 -0.28
CA ALA A 12 -12.90 14.07 -0.65
C ALA A 12 -12.80 13.69 -2.13
N ARG A 13 -12.69 14.69 -3.02
CA ARG A 13 -12.52 14.46 -4.47
C ARG A 13 -11.27 13.64 -4.78
N VAL A 14 -10.13 14.02 -4.22
CA VAL A 14 -8.86 13.31 -4.47
C VAL A 14 -8.95 11.89 -3.96
N THR A 15 -9.54 11.66 -2.77
CA THR A 15 -9.74 10.32 -2.22
C THR A 15 -10.60 9.46 -3.15
N GLU A 16 -11.72 9.97 -3.64
CA GLU A 16 -12.63 9.22 -4.51
C GLU A 16 -11.98 8.88 -5.87
N GLU A 17 -11.45 9.89 -6.56
CA GLU A 17 -10.84 9.70 -7.88
C GLU A 17 -9.57 8.84 -7.82
N MET A 18 -8.75 8.99 -6.76
CA MET A 18 -7.59 8.11 -6.55
C MET A 18 -7.99 6.69 -6.15
N SER A 19 -9.07 6.51 -5.39
CA SER A 19 -9.56 5.17 -5.03
C SER A 19 -9.97 4.40 -6.28
N GLU A 20 -10.75 5.01 -7.15
CA GLU A 20 -11.17 4.38 -8.42
C GLU A 20 -9.95 4.04 -9.30
N TYR A 21 -8.98 4.96 -9.37
CA TYR A 21 -7.80 4.79 -10.20
C TYR A 21 -6.81 3.74 -9.65
N VAL A 22 -6.50 3.77 -8.36
CA VAL A 22 -5.42 2.96 -7.76
C VAL A 22 -5.86 1.56 -7.40
N GLN A 23 -7.12 1.35 -6.99
CA GLN A 23 -7.59 0.04 -6.51
C GLN A 23 -7.36 -1.08 -7.51
N GLN A 24 -7.34 -0.77 -8.82
CA GLN A 24 -7.11 -1.77 -9.86
C GLN A 24 -5.70 -2.37 -9.83
N PHE A 25 -4.70 -1.62 -9.35
CA PHE A 25 -3.31 -2.08 -9.28
C PHE A 25 -3.00 -2.82 -7.98
N ALA A 26 -3.83 -2.62 -6.96
CA ALA A 26 -3.63 -3.20 -5.64
C ALA A 26 -4.19 -4.62 -5.56
N THR A 27 -3.56 -5.47 -4.76
CA THR A 27 -4.05 -6.83 -4.47
C THR A 27 -3.83 -7.19 -3.00
N PRO A 28 -4.79 -7.89 -2.37
CA PRO A 28 -4.55 -8.48 -1.06
C PRO A 28 -3.59 -9.66 -1.20
N LEU A 29 -2.68 -9.78 -0.25
CA LEU A 29 -1.88 -10.99 -0.06
C LEU A 29 -2.48 -11.78 1.09
N SER A 30 -2.71 -13.05 0.84
CA SER A 30 -3.12 -14.02 1.85
C SER A 30 -2.01 -15.01 2.14
N MET A 31 -2.03 -15.57 3.34
CA MET A 31 -1.12 -16.63 3.77
C MET A 31 -1.93 -17.86 4.14
N SER A 32 -1.46 -19.03 3.71
CA SER A 32 -2.06 -20.32 4.01
C SER A 32 -0.99 -21.28 4.52
N GLU A 33 -1.23 -21.90 5.68
CA GLU A 33 -0.42 -23.02 6.17
C GLU A 33 -0.96 -24.38 5.70
N GLN A 34 -2.24 -24.44 5.32
CA GLN A 34 -2.94 -25.68 4.98
C GLN A 34 -3.96 -25.46 3.85
N PRO A 35 -4.15 -26.44 2.95
CA PRO A 35 -5.15 -26.36 1.87
C PRO A 35 -6.55 -25.99 2.39
N GLY A 36 -7.24 -25.09 1.69
CA GLY A 36 -8.60 -24.66 2.03
C GLY A 36 -8.70 -23.63 3.16
N SER A 37 -7.57 -23.21 3.74
CA SER A 37 -7.50 -22.12 4.71
C SER A 37 -6.65 -20.97 4.20
N GLY A 38 -6.97 -19.75 4.60
CA GLY A 38 -6.17 -18.57 4.32
C GLY A 38 -6.44 -17.46 5.34
N THR A 39 -5.44 -16.65 5.60
CA THR A 39 -5.54 -15.46 6.47
C THR A 39 -5.09 -14.24 5.69
N ALA A 40 -5.76 -13.11 5.89
CA ALA A 40 -5.32 -11.83 5.37
C ALA A 40 -3.96 -11.45 5.97
N TRP A 41 -2.96 -11.26 5.11
CA TRP A 41 -1.56 -11.26 5.54
C TRP A 41 -0.81 -9.98 5.19
N GLY A 42 -1.03 -9.47 3.97
CA GLY A 42 -0.34 -8.28 3.48
C GLY A 42 -1.07 -7.62 2.31
N SER A 43 -0.43 -6.60 1.78
CA SER A 43 -0.88 -5.86 0.60
C SER A 43 0.20 -5.90 -0.46
N GLY A 44 -0.18 -5.77 -1.72
CA GLY A 44 0.77 -5.67 -2.82
C GLY A 44 0.25 -4.87 -3.99
N THR A 45 1.16 -4.51 -4.89
CA THR A 45 0.86 -3.81 -6.14
C THR A 45 1.38 -4.62 -7.32
N TYR A 46 0.51 -4.90 -8.30
CA TYR A 46 0.94 -5.54 -9.53
C TYR A 46 1.81 -4.57 -10.35
N LEU A 47 3.02 -5.00 -10.67
CA LEU A 47 4.04 -4.19 -11.33
C LEU A 47 4.56 -4.95 -12.56
N ALA A 48 4.62 -4.27 -13.70
CA ALA A 48 5.33 -4.80 -14.86
C ALA A 48 6.83 -4.75 -14.58
N GLY A 49 7.55 -5.87 -14.75
CA GLY A 49 9.00 -5.91 -14.81
C GLY A 49 9.49 -6.06 -16.25
N PRO A 50 10.81 -6.04 -16.49
CA PRO A 50 11.38 -6.26 -17.82
C PRO A 50 11.03 -7.63 -18.41
N GLU A 51 11.00 -8.68 -17.58
CA GLU A 51 10.78 -10.07 -18.02
C GLU A 51 9.54 -10.72 -17.42
N LEU A 52 9.11 -10.27 -16.25
CA LEU A 52 8.04 -10.89 -15.46
C LEU A 52 7.07 -9.82 -14.94
N THR A 53 5.86 -10.25 -14.62
CA THR A 53 4.95 -9.47 -13.77
C THR A 53 5.26 -9.79 -12.31
N TRP A 54 5.35 -8.75 -11.49
CA TRP A 54 5.67 -8.85 -10.07
C TRP A 54 4.53 -8.33 -9.21
N ILE A 55 4.54 -8.73 -7.94
CA ILE A 55 3.79 -8.07 -6.87
C ILE A 55 4.81 -7.38 -5.98
N LEU A 56 4.85 -6.05 -6.02
CA LEU A 56 5.62 -5.23 -5.09
C LEU A 56 4.94 -5.23 -3.72
N THR A 57 5.68 -5.54 -2.66
CA THR A 57 5.20 -5.61 -1.27
C THR A 57 6.34 -5.29 -0.29
N ALA A 58 6.10 -5.41 1.02
CA ALA A 58 7.13 -5.28 2.04
C ALA A 58 7.88 -6.62 2.22
N GLU A 59 9.16 -6.56 2.59
CA GLU A 59 9.98 -7.78 2.74
C GLU A 59 9.45 -8.68 3.85
N HIS A 60 9.06 -8.11 4.98
CA HIS A 60 8.53 -8.87 6.12
C HIS A 60 7.21 -9.58 5.83
N VAL A 61 6.46 -9.16 4.81
CA VAL A 61 5.25 -9.88 4.36
C VAL A 61 5.64 -11.26 3.83
N ILE A 62 6.86 -11.41 3.31
CA ILE A 62 7.40 -12.68 2.81
C ILE A 62 8.19 -13.39 3.90
N SER A 63 9.12 -12.70 4.56
CA SER A 63 10.05 -13.34 5.50
C SER A 63 9.38 -13.79 6.80
N ASN A 64 8.25 -13.19 7.19
CA ASN A 64 7.46 -13.65 8.34
C ASN A 64 6.51 -14.82 8.03
N VAL A 65 6.45 -15.29 6.78
CA VAL A 65 5.61 -16.45 6.45
C VAL A 65 6.14 -17.67 7.22
N PRO A 66 5.30 -18.34 8.04
CA PRO A 66 5.72 -19.52 8.80
C PRO A 66 6.26 -20.63 7.90
N SER A 67 7.12 -21.49 8.46
CA SER A 67 7.64 -22.65 7.74
C SER A 67 6.50 -23.53 7.21
N GLY A 68 6.47 -23.75 5.89
CA GLY A 68 5.40 -24.48 5.20
C GLY A 68 4.22 -23.63 4.75
N GLY A 69 4.15 -22.38 5.20
CA GLY A 69 3.20 -21.38 4.74
C GLY A 69 3.44 -20.98 3.29
N ARG A 70 2.38 -20.53 2.62
CA ARG A 70 2.41 -20.04 1.24
C ARG A 70 1.63 -18.75 1.12
N LEU A 71 2.20 -17.79 0.40
CA LEU A 71 1.47 -16.59 0.00
C LEU A 71 0.61 -16.88 -1.23
N ALA A 72 -0.52 -16.18 -1.31
CA ALA A 72 -1.36 -16.13 -2.49
C ALA A 72 -1.89 -14.71 -2.72
N HIS A 73 -2.27 -14.41 -3.96
CA HIS A 73 -2.81 -13.13 -4.38
C HIS A 73 -4.15 -13.30 -5.09
N LEU A 74 -4.91 -12.22 -5.21
CA LEU A 74 -6.21 -12.22 -5.89
C LEU A 74 -6.13 -11.38 -7.17
N PRO A 75 -6.06 -11.99 -8.37
CA PRO A 75 -5.95 -11.25 -9.64
C PRO A 75 -7.21 -10.44 -9.96
N GLU A 76 -8.39 -11.02 -9.71
CA GLU A 76 -9.69 -10.44 -9.98
C GLU A 76 -10.63 -10.64 -8.81
N ASP A 77 -11.52 -9.67 -8.60
CA ASP A 77 -12.48 -9.74 -7.50
C ASP A 77 -13.46 -10.89 -7.76
N GLY A 78 -13.60 -11.78 -6.80
CA GLY A 78 -14.42 -12.99 -6.95
C GLY A 78 -13.75 -14.14 -7.72
N ALA A 79 -12.50 -13.98 -8.15
CA ALA A 79 -11.72 -15.08 -8.72
C ALA A 79 -11.09 -15.97 -7.64
N GLU A 80 -10.35 -16.99 -8.06
CA GLU A 80 -9.55 -17.83 -7.17
C GLU A 80 -8.26 -17.13 -6.73
N TYR A 81 -7.80 -17.44 -5.53
CA TYR A 81 -6.48 -17.02 -5.06
C TYR A 81 -5.40 -17.85 -5.75
N ASN A 82 -4.40 -17.16 -6.29
CA ASN A 82 -3.26 -17.77 -6.95
C ASN A 82 -2.07 -17.79 -6.01
N ALA A 83 -1.49 -18.97 -5.77
CA ALA A 83 -0.28 -19.09 -4.98
C ALA A 83 0.87 -18.30 -5.64
N ALA A 84 1.65 -17.60 -4.82
CA ALA A 84 2.88 -16.95 -5.26
C ALA A 84 3.85 -17.99 -5.85
N PHE A 85 4.61 -17.57 -6.85
CA PHE A 85 5.50 -18.43 -7.62
C PHE A 85 6.95 -17.94 -7.52
N GLY A 86 7.90 -18.84 -7.78
CA GLY A 86 9.31 -18.49 -7.96
C GLY A 86 10.03 -18.03 -6.70
N THR A 87 11.21 -17.46 -6.89
CA THR A 87 12.01 -16.88 -5.81
C THR A 87 11.74 -15.37 -5.75
N PRO A 88 11.34 -14.82 -4.59
CA PRO A 88 11.14 -13.38 -4.45
C PRO A 88 12.46 -12.62 -4.55
N ALA A 89 12.42 -11.43 -5.14
CA ALA A 89 13.47 -10.44 -4.94
C ALA A 89 13.19 -9.74 -3.61
N MET A 90 14.19 -9.63 -2.74
CA MET A 90 14.02 -9.08 -1.39
C MET A 90 15.15 -8.10 -1.07
N ALA A 91 14.76 -6.98 -0.49
CA ALA A 91 15.64 -5.98 0.09
C ALA A 91 15.27 -5.84 1.56
N ALA A 92 16.07 -6.45 2.42
CA ALA A 92 15.87 -6.44 3.86
C ALA A 92 16.01 -5.02 4.44
N TRP A 93 15.85 -4.89 5.76
CA TRP A 93 16.08 -3.64 6.49
C TRP A 93 17.44 -3.00 6.08
N PRO A 94 17.49 -1.67 5.85
CA PRO A 94 16.45 -0.68 6.12
C PRO A 94 15.40 -0.52 5.01
N ILE A 95 15.45 -1.27 3.91
CA ILE A 95 14.53 -1.03 2.77
C ILE A 95 13.16 -1.65 3.02
N ASP A 96 13.11 -2.86 3.61
CA ASP A 96 11.89 -3.64 3.86
C ASP A 96 10.93 -3.67 2.66
N ALA A 97 11.47 -4.02 1.50
CA ALA A 97 10.69 -4.16 0.27
C ALA A 97 11.02 -5.47 -0.44
N ALA A 98 10.02 -6.02 -1.10
CA ALA A 98 10.19 -7.23 -1.89
C ALA A 98 9.29 -7.25 -3.12
N ALA A 99 9.62 -8.12 -4.06
CA ALA A 99 8.83 -8.40 -5.24
C ALA A 99 8.64 -9.90 -5.41
N LEU A 100 7.38 -10.34 -5.46
CA LEU A 100 7.00 -11.73 -5.73
C LEU A 100 6.70 -11.90 -7.22
N PRO A 101 7.38 -12.79 -7.95
CA PRO A 101 7.05 -13.02 -9.35
C PRO A 101 5.72 -13.78 -9.47
N ILE A 102 4.93 -13.42 -10.48
CA ILE A 102 3.72 -14.14 -10.83
C ILE A 102 4.07 -15.17 -11.90
N TYR A 103 3.46 -16.36 -11.82
CA TYR A 103 3.69 -17.39 -12.82
C TYR A 103 3.30 -16.87 -14.22
N PRO A 104 4.16 -17.02 -15.24
CA PRO A 104 3.98 -16.40 -16.56
C PRO A 104 2.98 -17.14 -17.46
N ASP A 105 1.88 -17.65 -16.89
CA ASP A 105 0.74 -18.19 -17.62
C ASP A 105 -0.42 -17.20 -17.50
N LYS A 106 -1.06 -16.91 -18.64
CA LYS A 106 -2.18 -15.95 -18.74
C LYS A 106 -3.32 -16.25 -17.77
N LYS A 107 -3.51 -17.51 -17.35
CA LYS A 107 -4.55 -17.87 -16.37
C LYS A 107 -4.28 -17.38 -14.96
N PHE A 108 -3.02 -17.11 -14.60
CA PHE A 108 -2.65 -16.64 -13.27
C PHE A 108 -2.31 -15.16 -13.22
N LEU A 109 -2.02 -14.57 -14.38
CA LEU A 109 -1.74 -13.15 -14.51
C LEU A 109 -3.02 -12.32 -14.26
N PRO A 110 -2.90 -11.17 -13.57
CA PRO A 110 -3.99 -10.21 -13.53
C PRO A 110 -4.24 -9.63 -14.93
N PRO A 111 -5.46 -9.14 -15.22
CA PRO A 111 -5.74 -8.39 -16.45
C PRO A 111 -4.73 -7.27 -16.66
N ALA A 112 -4.33 -7.02 -17.91
CA ALA A 112 -3.31 -6.03 -18.24
C ALA A 112 -3.58 -4.62 -17.65
N LYS A 113 -4.85 -4.20 -17.57
CA LYS A 113 -5.26 -2.93 -16.94
C LYS A 113 -4.92 -2.82 -15.45
N LYS A 114 -4.76 -3.95 -14.76
CA LYS A 114 -4.40 -4.04 -13.35
C LYS A 114 -2.88 -4.06 -13.13
N ILE A 115 -2.07 -4.17 -14.18
CA ILE A 115 -0.61 -4.19 -14.06
C ILE A 115 -0.10 -2.76 -14.20
N LEU A 116 0.57 -2.26 -13.16
CA LEU A 116 1.16 -0.94 -13.17
C LEU A 116 2.42 -0.93 -14.07
N PRO A 117 2.49 -0.09 -15.11
CA PRO A 117 3.72 0.06 -15.88
C PRO A 117 4.81 0.75 -15.04
N ILE A 118 6.09 0.36 -15.22
CA ILE A 118 7.23 0.98 -14.52
C ILE A 118 7.27 2.50 -14.71
N SER A 119 6.79 3.02 -15.84
CA SER A 119 6.73 4.46 -16.10
C SER A 119 5.83 5.25 -15.14
N PHE A 120 5.03 4.58 -14.30
CA PHE A 120 4.23 5.18 -13.23
C PHE A 120 4.91 5.12 -11.86
N VAL A 121 6.13 4.58 -11.80
CA VAL A 121 6.96 4.57 -10.60
C VAL A 121 8.00 5.69 -10.73
N ASP A 122 7.99 6.63 -9.78
CA ASP A 122 8.95 7.73 -9.80
C ASP A 122 10.38 7.22 -9.54
N ASN A 123 11.37 7.97 -10.04
CA ASN A 123 12.78 7.66 -9.80
C ASN A 123 13.23 8.00 -8.38
N CYS A 124 12.54 8.93 -7.72
CA CYS A 124 12.82 9.36 -6.35
C CYS A 124 11.56 9.89 -5.68
N TYR A 125 11.53 9.84 -4.35
CA TYR A 125 10.52 10.49 -3.54
C TYR A 125 10.75 12.01 -3.58
N SER A 126 9.93 12.71 -4.35
CA SER A 126 9.94 14.18 -4.43
C SER A 126 8.54 14.82 -4.53
N PRO A 127 7.54 14.44 -3.70
CA PRO A 127 6.32 15.26 -3.56
C PRO A 127 6.65 16.69 -3.11
N VAL A 128 5.79 17.65 -3.48
CA VAL A 128 5.90 19.02 -2.96
C VAL A 128 5.52 19.06 -1.47
N ASP A 129 5.88 20.16 -0.79
CA ASP A 129 5.50 20.33 0.62
C ASP A 129 3.97 20.28 0.77
N GLU A 130 3.52 19.63 1.84
CA GLU A 130 2.11 19.37 2.15
C GLU A 130 1.34 18.61 1.04
N GLU A 131 2.00 17.96 0.07
CA GLU A 131 1.32 17.20 -0.97
C GLU A 131 0.39 16.12 -0.40
N LEU A 132 -0.74 15.91 -1.06
CA LEU A 132 -1.65 14.84 -0.75
C LEU A 132 -1.04 13.52 -1.22
N LEU A 133 -0.76 12.63 -0.27
CA LEU A 133 -0.23 11.30 -0.50
C LEU A 133 -1.35 10.27 -0.33
N PHE A 134 -1.40 9.31 -1.23
CA PHE A 134 -2.45 8.30 -1.27
C PHE A 134 -1.88 6.88 -1.18
N TRP A 135 -2.52 6.00 -0.43
CA TRP A 135 -2.26 4.57 -0.52
C TRP A 135 -3.54 3.76 -0.36
N TYR A 136 -3.53 2.55 -0.91
CA TYR A 136 -4.65 1.62 -0.84
C TYR A 136 -4.14 0.30 -0.27
N GLY A 137 -4.69 -0.12 0.87
CA GLY A 137 -4.20 -1.30 1.59
C GLY A 137 -5.32 -2.19 2.11
N PHE A 138 -4.95 -3.41 2.47
CA PHE A 138 -5.89 -4.47 2.85
C PHE A 138 -5.66 -4.86 4.32
N PRO A 139 -6.43 -4.31 5.28
CA PRO A 139 -6.29 -4.68 6.68
C PRO A 139 -6.48 -6.18 6.88
N GLY A 140 -5.62 -6.78 7.70
CA GLY A 140 -5.67 -8.17 8.09
C GLY A 140 -6.61 -8.45 9.25
N TYR A 141 -7.01 -7.42 9.99
CA TYR A 141 -7.84 -7.52 11.18
C TYR A 141 -9.10 -6.65 11.07
N ARG A 142 -10.15 -7.06 11.80
CA ARG A 142 -11.36 -6.26 12.03
C ARG A 142 -11.23 -5.25 13.17
N ALA A 143 -10.02 -5.08 13.70
CA ALA A 143 -9.68 -4.20 14.81
C ALA A 143 -9.46 -2.75 14.34
N GLU A 144 -9.70 -1.79 15.23
CA GLU A 144 -9.34 -0.39 15.00
C GLU A 144 -7.82 -0.18 15.17
N ARG A 145 -7.32 1.00 14.78
CA ARG A 145 -5.88 1.32 14.69
C ARG A 145 -5.08 0.88 15.92
N ASN A 146 -5.54 1.30 17.10
CA ASN A 146 -4.84 1.11 18.38
C ASN A 146 -5.38 -0.08 19.19
N ASP A 147 -6.37 -0.80 18.65
CA ASP A 147 -6.90 -1.98 19.31
C ASP A 147 -5.86 -3.10 19.29
N PRO A 148 -5.76 -3.89 20.38
CA PRO A 148 -4.87 -5.05 20.42
C PRO A 148 -5.28 -6.07 19.34
N ARG A 149 -4.28 -6.62 18.64
CA ARG A 149 -4.51 -7.65 17.62
C ARG A 149 -4.91 -8.96 18.28
N GLN A 150 -6.18 -9.31 18.21
CA GLN A 150 -6.68 -10.58 18.75
C GLN A 150 -6.93 -11.58 17.62
N ARG A 151 -6.61 -12.86 17.85
CA ARG A 151 -6.74 -13.92 16.83
C ARG A 151 -8.15 -14.01 16.25
N HIS A 152 -9.19 -13.85 17.06
CA HIS A 152 -10.57 -13.91 16.59
C HIS A 152 -10.99 -12.73 15.69
N GLN A 153 -10.17 -11.66 15.63
CA GLN A 153 -10.38 -10.51 14.76
C GLN A 153 -9.59 -10.62 13.46
N LEU A 154 -8.68 -11.60 13.33
CA LEU A 154 -7.97 -11.89 12.09
C LEU A 154 -8.99 -12.25 11.01
N ILE A 155 -8.81 -11.72 9.81
CA ILE A 155 -9.66 -12.06 8.67
C ILE A 155 -9.14 -13.38 8.09
N GLU A 156 -9.95 -14.42 8.24
CA GLU A 156 -9.66 -15.76 7.76
C GLU A 156 -10.69 -16.19 6.69
N SER A 157 -10.35 -17.20 5.91
CA SER A 157 -11.27 -17.84 5.00
C SER A 157 -12.35 -18.62 5.75
N HIS A 158 -13.60 -18.50 5.33
CA HIS A 158 -14.72 -19.32 5.79
C HIS A 158 -15.27 -20.13 4.62
N PHE A 159 -15.32 -21.46 4.77
CA PHE A 159 -15.80 -22.38 3.72
C PHE A 159 -15.11 -22.17 2.36
N ASN A 160 -13.78 -22.06 2.35
CA ASN A 160 -12.95 -21.73 1.17
C ASN A 160 -13.18 -20.35 0.55
N HIS A 161 -13.94 -19.46 1.20
CA HIS A 161 -14.17 -18.09 0.72
C HIS A 161 -13.53 -17.09 1.67
N MET A 162 -12.82 -16.11 1.11
CA MET A 162 -12.22 -15.04 1.89
C MET A 162 -12.39 -13.71 1.17
N THR A 163 -13.01 -12.76 1.87
CA THR A 163 -13.24 -11.41 1.36
C THR A 163 -12.41 -10.42 2.16
N ILE A 164 -11.38 -9.86 1.53
CA ILE A 164 -10.54 -8.81 2.11
C ILE A 164 -10.86 -7.51 1.39
N ARG A 165 -11.39 -6.52 2.11
CA ARG A 165 -11.77 -5.23 1.53
C ARG A 165 -10.61 -4.26 1.66
N GLY A 166 -10.19 -3.70 0.54
CA GLY A 166 -9.22 -2.62 0.54
C GLY A 166 -9.77 -1.34 1.16
N LYS A 167 -8.87 -0.52 1.67
CA LYS A 167 -9.14 0.74 2.34
C LYS A 167 -8.25 1.83 1.74
N PRO A 168 -8.84 2.86 1.11
CA PRO A 168 -8.09 4.01 0.65
C PRO A 168 -7.72 4.90 1.83
N MET A 169 -6.52 5.48 1.76
CA MET A 169 -6.03 6.46 2.72
C MET A 169 -5.46 7.64 1.95
N LEU A 170 -5.86 8.85 2.36
CA LEU A 170 -5.33 10.11 1.87
C LEU A 170 -4.79 10.88 3.06
N SER A 171 -3.52 11.27 3.01
CA SER A 171 -2.87 11.98 4.09
C SER A 171 -1.67 12.78 3.58
N GLN A 172 -0.85 13.31 4.48
CA GLN A 172 0.33 14.10 4.18
C GLN A 172 1.53 13.54 4.94
N ALA A 173 2.73 13.77 4.42
CA ALA A 173 3.96 13.50 5.15
C ALA A 173 4.04 14.41 6.39
N LEU A 174 4.62 13.89 7.47
CA LEU A 174 4.98 14.76 8.59
C LEU A 174 6.10 15.72 8.17
N LYS A 175 6.04 16.94 8.71
CA LYS A 175 7.07 17.95 8.50
C LYS A 175 8.39 17.52 9.15
N ASP A 176 9.51 17.94 8.54
CA ASP A 176 10.87 17.59 8.99
C ASP A 176 11.19 18.00 10.43
N ASN A 177 10.43 18.94 10.99
CA ASN A 177 10.59 19.38 12.38
C ASN A 177 9.95 18.43 13.41
N VAL A 178 9.19 17.42 12.98
CA VAL A 178 8.62 16.42 13.89
C VAL A 178 9.68 15.35 14.19
N GLN A 179 10.11 15.29 15.45
CA GLN A 179 11.07 14.29 15.90
C GLN A 179 10.40 12.91 16.01
N ILE A 180 10.95 11.94 15.29
CA ILE A 180 10.54 10.53 15.35
C ILE A 180 11.60 9.76 16.12
N SER A 181 11.21 9.17 17.26
CA SER A 181 12.11 8.43 18.15
C SER A 181 12.18 6.93 17.86
N ALA A 182 11.46 6.45 16.84
CA ALA A 182 11.42 5.05 16.48
C ALA A 182 12.78 4.56 15.97
N SER A 183 13.34 3.52 16.58
CA SER A 183 14.67 2.97 16.22
C SER A 183 14.73 2.39 14.82
N ASN A 184 13.57 2.06 14.24
CA ASN A 184 13.42 1.52 12.90
C ASN A 184 13.12 2.62 11.85
N PHE A 185 13.25 3.91 12.20
CA PHE A 185 13.08 5.04 11.30
C PHE A 185 14.41 5.71 10.95
N ASP A 186 14.73 5.79 9.65
CA ASP A 186 15.85 6.55 9.12
C ASP A 186 15.30 7.57 8.11
N PRO A 187 15.32 8.88 8.36
CA PRO A 187 14.76 9.89 7.45
C PRO A 187 15.48 9.98 6.11
N SER A 188 16.68 9.41 5.97
CA SER A 188 17.36 9.32 4.67
C SER A 188 16.73 8.25 3.76
N VAL A 189 16.14 7.20 4.36
CA VAL A 189 15.54 6.05 3.66
C VAL A 189 14.01 6.08 3.68
N HIS A 190 13.44 6.62 4.75
CA HIS A 190 12.02 6.57 5.07
C HIS A 190 11.37 7.94 5.03
N VAL A 191 10.06 7.93 4.82
CA VAL A 191 9.16 9.04 5.11
C VAL A 191 8.07 8.56 6.07
N ALA A 192 7.67 9.43 6.98
CA ALA A 192 6.56 9.19 7.89
C ALA A 192 5.32 9.92 7.36
N VAL A 193 4.27 9.16 7.08
CA VAL A 193 2.99 9.67 6.57
C VAL A 193 1.96 9.59 7.68
N HIS A 194 1.27 10.69 7.96
CA HIS A 194 0.31 10.75 9.05
C HIS A 194 -0.80 9.71 8.86
N TYR A 195 -1.07 8.92 9.90
CA TYR A 195 -2.10 7.89 9.88
C TYR A 195 -2.84 7.90 11.23
N PRO A 196 -3.82 8.80 11.40
CA PRO A 196 -4.45 9.08 12.69
C PRO A 196 -5.36 7.96 13.17
N ILE A 197 -5.83 8.03 14.42
CA ILE A 197 -6.84 7.11 14.96
C ILE A 197 -8.18 7.15 14.23
N ALA A 198 -8.53 8.29 13.64
CA ALA A 198 -9.78 8.48 12.91
C ALA A 198 -9.60 9.46 11.76
N ALA A 199 -10.40 9.30 10.70
CA ALA A 199 -10.40 10.19 9.55
C ALA A 199 -11.81 10.39 8.98
N THR A 200 -11.98 11.47 8.22
CA THR A 200 -13.24 11.80 7.54
C THR A 200 -13.42 10.90 6.31
N ARG A 201 -14.55 10.19 6.23
CA ARG A 201 -14.92 9.39 5.07
C ARG A 201 -15.36 10.29 3.92
N ALA A 202 -14.74 10.12 2.75
CA ALA A 202 -15.01 10.96 1.57
C ALA A 202 -16.48 10.93 1.10
N THR A 203 -17.16 9.79 1.23
CA THR A 203 -18.51 9.59 0.67
C THR A 203 -19.61 10.38 1.39
N ASP A 204 -19.45 10.65 2.69
CA ASP A 204 -20.50 11.28 3.52
C ASP A 204 -19.97 12.20 4.63
N GLY A 205 -18.67 12.43 4.70
CA GLY A 205 -18.05 13.30 5.69
C GLY A 205 -18.06 12.74 7.12
N GLN A 206 -18.44 11.48 7.33
CA GLN A 206 -18.46 10.91 8.67
C GLN A 206 -17.04 10.68 9.19
N LEU A 207 -16.75 11.13 10.41
CA LEU A 207 -15.54 10.76 11.13
C LEU A 207 -15.62 9.27 11.50
N ILE A 208 -14.67 8.47 11.04
CA ILE A 208 -14.59 7.04 11.29
C ILE A 208 -13.24 6.63 11.86
N ALA A 209 -13.23 5.64 12.74
CA ALA A 209 -11.99 5.02 13.20
C ALA A 209 -11.24 4.39 12.02
N LEU A 210 -9.92 4.57 11.99
CA LEU A 210 -9.06 3.91 11.02
C LEU A 210 -8.78 2.47 11.45
N PRO A 211 -8.61 1.53 10.50
CA PRO A 211 -8.35 0.14 10.82
C PRO A 211 -6.97 -0.06 11.45
N ASN A 212 -6.74 -1.22 12.05
CA ASN A 212 -5.39 -1.66 12.36
C ASN A 212 -4.56 -1.78 11.06
N ALA A 213 -3.33 -1.26 11.07
CA ALA A 213 -2.45 -1.27 9.90
C ALA A 213 -1.91 -2.65 9.53
N ALA A 214 -2.00 -3.65 10.42
CA ALA A 214 -1.55 -5.00 10.11
C ALA A 214 -2.28 -5.53 8.86
N GLY A 215 -1.54 -6.08 7.90
CA GLY A 215 -2.03 -6.46 6.58
C GLY A 215 -1.93 -5.36 5.51
N MET A 216 -1.79 -4.09 5.90
CA MET A 216 -1.59 -2.98 4.95
C MET A 216 -0.13 -2.82 4.50
N SER A 217 0.82 -3.50 5.16
CA SER A 217 2.22 -3.55 4.73
C SER A 217 2.34 -4.05 3.30
N GLY A 218 3.17 -3.38 2.51
CA GLY A 218 3.38 -3.61 1.09
C GLY A 218 2.50 -2.77 0.15
N SER A 219 1.58 -1.95 0.68
CA SER A 219 0.86 -0.96 -0.12
C SER A 219 1.83 0.04 -0.76
N ALA A 220 1.60 0.36 -2.05
CA ALA A 220 2.30 1.44 -2.71
C ALA A 220 1.80 2.81 -2.19
N LEU A 221 2.74 3.70 -1.86
CA LEU A 221 2.46 5.11 -1.61
C LEU A 221 2.52 5.87 -2.95
N TRP A 222 1.49 6.68 -3.19
CA TRP A 222 1.34 7.49 -4.39
C TRP A 222 1.47 8.97 -4.05
N ASP A 223 2.36 9.65 -4.76
CA ASP A 223 2.34 11.09 -4.91
C ASP A 223 1.19 11.44 -5.87
N THR A 224 0.15 12.09 -5.38
CA THR A 224 -1.02 12.42 -6.19
C THR A 224 -0.74 13.55 -7.19
N LYS A 225 0.32 14.35 -6.97
CA LYS A 225 0.61 15.60 -7.69
C LYS A 225 -0.51 16.65 -7.60
N PHE A 226 -1.39 16.56 -6.60
CA PHE A 226 -2.54 17.45 -6.47
C PHE A 226 -2.13 18.90 -6.21
N LEU A 227 -1.32 19.11 -5.16
CA LEU A 227 -0.81 20.44 -4.85
C LEU A 227 0.20 20.91 -5.90
N ALA A 228 1.04 20.02 -6.41
CA ALA A 228 1.96 20.34 -7.51
C ALA A 228 1.21 20.92 -8.72
N CYS A 229 0.10 20.29 -9.15
CA CYS A 229 -0.76 20.81 -10.20
C CYS A 229 -1.33 22.20 -9.86
N ALA A 230 -1.81 22.39 -8.63
CA ALA A 230 -2.40 23.65 -8.19
C ALA A 230 -1.37 24.80 -8.19
N LEU A 231 -0.15 24.53 -7.72
CA LEU A 231 0.96 25.49 -7.72
C LEU A 231 1.39 25.90 -9.13
N GLU A 232 1.34 24.96 -10.08
CA GLU A 232 1.65 25.20 -11.50
C GLU A 232 0.46 25.79 -12.29
N GLY A 233 -0.71 25.94 -11.66
CA GLY A 233 -1.92 26.43 -12.32
C GLY A 233 -2.48 25.48 -13.39
N ARG A 234 -2.18 24.18 -13.31
CA ARG A 234 -2.65 23.17 -14.29
C ARG A 234 -3.76 22.27 -13.72
N PRO A 235 -4.66 21.74 -14.58
CA PRO A 235 -5.65 20.77 -14.14
C PRO A 235 -5.00 19.50 -13.56
N TRP A 236 -5.59 19.00 -12.47
CA TRP A 236 -5.22 17.73 -11.86
C TRP A 236 -6.05 16.56 -12.39
N SER A 237 -5.47 15.35 -12.39
CA SER A 237 -6.13 14.09 -12.69
C SER A 237 -5.34 12.93 -12.04
N PRO A 238 -5.99 11.85 -11.58
CA PRO A 238 -5.31 10.68 -11.00
C PRO A 238 -4.21 10.06 -11.87
N LYS A 239 -4.31 10.19 -13.20
CA LYS A 239 -3.31 9.67 -14.15
C LYS A 239 -1.92 10.34 -14.02
N LEU A 240 -1.85 11.48 -13.35
CA LEU A 240 -0.61 12.17 -13.04
C LEU A 240 0.09 11.59 -11.83
N ALA A 241 -0.62 10.84 -10.99
CA ALA A 241 -0.06 10.27 -9.78
C ALA A 241 1.05 9.26 -10.08
N ARG A 242 2.02 9.17 -9.18
CA ARG A 242 3.19 8.29 -9.33
C ARG A 242 3.47 7.55 -8.03
N VAL A 243 3.86 6.29 -8.12
CA VAL A 243 4.32 5.53 -6.95
C VAL A 243 5.65 6.12 -6.49
N CYS A 244 5.70 6.57 -5.24
CA CYS A 244 6.85 7.24 -4.62
C CYS A 244 7.37 6.51 -3.37
N GLY A 245 6.74 5.40 -2.95
CA GLY A 245 7.28 4.55 -1.89
C GLY A 245 6.48 3.28 -1.62
N VAL A 246 6.92 2.50 -0.62
CA VAL A 246 6.26 1.28 -0.15
C VAL A 246 6.01 1.37 1.36
N VAL A 247 4.77 1.23 1.79
CA VAL A 247 4.35 1.22 3.21
C VAL A 247 4.82 -0.07 3.87
N TRP A 248 5.44 -0.01 5.04
CA TRP A 248 5.96 -1.22 5.69
C TRP A 248 5.78 -1.29 7.21
N ALA A 249 5.65 -0.16 7.90
CA ALA A 249 5.43 -0.15 9.35
C ALA A 249 4.40 0.88 9.79
N VAL A 250 3.93 0.71 11.02
CA VAL A 250 3.07 1.64 11.74
C VAL A 250 3.75 2.03 13.04
N PHE A 251 3.55 3.27 13.46
CA PHE A 251 4.03 3.80 14.72
C PHE A 251 2.95 4.71 15.32
N ASP A 252 2.83 4.74 16.65
CA ASP A 252 1.72 5.42 17.33
C ASP A 252 2.12 6.76 17.95
N ASN A 253 3.42 7.06 18.05
CA ASN A 253 3.91 8.26 18.72
C ASN A 253 5.09 8.91 17.98
N PRO A 254 4.86 9.57 16.82
CA PRO A 254 3.56 10.04 16.35
C PRO A 254 2.75 8.98 15.57
N ASP A 255 1.45 9.24 15.40
CA ASP A 255 0.52 8.40 14.63
C ASP A 255 0.84 8.40 13.13
N VAL A 256 1.65 7.45 12.68
CA VAL A 256 2.13 7.39 11.30
C VAL A 256 2.19 5.97 10.75
N VAL A 257 2.26 5.90 9.43
CA VAL A 257 2.89 4.78 8.73
C VAL A 257 4.28 5.19 8.25
N PHE A 258 5.23 4.26 8.30
CA PHE A 258 6.52 4.41 7.67
C PHE A 258 6.49 3.84 6.26
N VAL A 259 7.13 4.58 5.37
CA VAL A 259 7.21 4.27 3.95
C VAL A 259 8.66 4.34 3.53
N THR A 260 9.15 3.33 2.83
CA THR A 260 10.46 3.36 2.19
C THR A 260 10.37 4.14 0.88
N LYS A 261 11.22 5.16 0.73
CA LYS A 261 11.26 6.00 -0.47
C LYS A 261 11.63 5.18 -1.71
N ILE A 262 11.01 5.49 -2.83
CA ILE A 262 11.06 4.64 -4.03
C ILE A 262 12.47 4.46 -4.60
N GLU A 263 13.35 5.46 -4.49
CA GLU A 263 14.74 5.35 -4.96
C GLU A 263 15.50 4.22 -4.27
N HIS A 264 15.23 3.98 -2.97
CA HIS A 264 15.86 2.91 -2.21
C HIS A 264 15.24 1.55 -2.54
N VAL A 265 13.92 1.50 -2.72
CA VAL A 265 13.21 0.30 -3.18
C VAL A 265 13.73 -0.15 -4.55
N ARG A 266 13.86 0.78 -5.50
CA ARG A 266 14.40 0.51 -6.86
C ARG A 266 15.82 -0.02 -6.80
N LYS A 267 16.67 0.61 -5.97
CA LYS A 267 18.06 0.17 -5.78
C LYS A 267 18.14 -1.22 -5.13
N GLY A 268 17.31 -1.50 -4.13
CA GLY A 268 17.27 -2.78 -3.44
C GLY A 268 16.72 -3.92 -4.30
N LEU A 269 15.84 -3.60 -5.25
CA LEU A 269 15.17 -4.54 -6.14
C LEU A 269 15.57 -4.32 -7.61
N ALA A 270 16.85 -4.08 -7.89
CA ALA A 270 17.32 -3.70 -9.22
C ALA A 270 17.01 -4.71 -10.35
N GLY A 271 16.75 -5.99 -10.03
CA GLY A 271 16.30 -6.97 -11.02
C GLY A 271 14.81 -6.87 -11.40
N VAL A 272 14.06 -6.03 -10.69
CA VAL A 272 12.61 -5.82 -10.87
C VAL A 272 12.32 -4.54 -11.67
N PHE A 273 13.17 -3.52 -11.52
CA PHE A 273 12.99 -2.15 -12.03
C PHE A 273 13.96 -1.77 -13.16
#